data_AF-A0ABD3KIF0-F1
#
_entry.id   AF-A0ABD3KIF0-F1
#
_cell.length_a   1.000
_cell.length_b   1.000
_cell.length_c   1.000
_cell.angle_alpha   90.00
_cell.angle_beta   90.00
_cell.angle_gamma   90.00
#
_symmetry.space_group_name_H-M   'P 1'
#
loop_
_entity.id
_entity.type
_entity.pdbx_description
1 polymer ?
#
loop_
_entity_poly.entity_id
_entity_poly.type
_entity_poly.pdbx_seq_one_letter_code
_entity_poly.pdbx_strand_id
1 'polypeptide(L)' 'MEDAKLDLMKEMRSHEVAIAELNSLRPSRSVYQRNGNIYFRTTVQKAKASEQKQVDSAKAKLERLNAP' A
#
# COMPACT_ATOMS: atom_id res chain seq x y z
N MET A 1 13.29 -8.56 16.42
CA MET A 1 13.57 -8.27 14.98
C MET A 1 12.65 -9.07 14.08
N GLU A 2 12.44 -10.36 14.37
CA GLU A 2 11.49 -11.21 13.62
C GLU A 2 10.05 -10.67 13.60
N ASP A 3 9.55 -10.16 14.74
CA ASP A 3 8.19 -9.59 14.81
C ASP A 3 8.02 -8.35 13.92
N ALA A 4 9.01 -7.46 13.91
CA ALA A 4 9.00 -6.28 13.05
C ALA A 4 9.05 -6.63 11.55
N LYS A 5 9.77 -7.70 11.20
CA LYS A 5 9.82 -8.24 9.84
C LYS A 5 8.46 -8.85 9.45
N LEU A 6 7.85 -9.63 10.35
CA LEU A 6 6.54 -10.22 10.13
C LEU A 6 5.46 -9.14 9.94
N ASP A 7 5.47 -8.11 10.78
CA ASP A 7 4.51 -7.02 10.67
C ASP A 7 4.69 -6.20 9.40
N LEU A 8 5.94 -5.94 8.99
CA LEU A 8 6.24 -5.31 7.70
C LEU A 8 5.74 -6.16 6.51
N MET A 9 5.87 -7.49 6.57
CA MET A 9 5.34 -8.37 5.53
C MET A 9 3.81 -8.36 5.49
N LYS A 10 3.13 -8.29 6.64
CA LYS A 10 1.66 -8.15 6.70
C LYS A 10 1.20 -6.81 6.11
N GLU A 11 1.89 -5.73 6.43
CA GLU A 11 1.61 -4.39 5.89
C GLU A 11 1.79 -4.38 4.38
N MET A 12 2.92 -4.89 3.88
CA MET A 12 3.19 -5.00 2.44
C MET A 12 2.10 -5.80 1.71
N ARG A 13 1.69 -6.95 2.27
CA ARG A 13 0.62 -7.77 1.69
C ARG A 13 -0.72 -7.04 1.65
N SER A 14 -1.00 -6.22 2.66
CA SER A 14 -2.23 -5.42 2.70
C SER A 14 -2.27 -4.39 1.56
N HIS A 15 -1.14 -3.74 1.26
CA HIS A 15 -1.01 -2.83 0.12
C HIS A 15 -1.13 -3.55 -1.23
N GLU A 16 -0.57 -4.76 -1.36
CA GLU A 16 -0.72 -5.58 -2.58
C GLU A 16 -2.19 -5.96 -2.84
N VAL A 17 -2.92 -6.33 -1.78
CA VAL A 17 -4.37 -6.59 -1.86
C VAL A 17 -5.12 -5.32 -2.30
N ALA A 18 -4.82 -4.17 -1.69
CA ALA A 18 -5.44 -2.90 -2.07
C ALA A 18 -5.21 -2.55 -3.55
N ILE A 19 -4.00 -2.81 -4.09
CA ILE A 19 -3.71 -2.62 -5.52
C ILE A 19 -4.58 -3.55 -6.38
N ALA A 20 -4.72 -4.82 -6.00
CA ALA A 20 -5.56 -5.77 -6.72
C ALA A 20 -7.04 -5.35 -6.71
N GLU A 21 -7.55 -4.91 -5.57
CA GLU A 21 -8.91 -4.38 -5.42
C GLU A 21 -9.11 -3.13 -6.28
N LEU A 22 -8.17 -2.18 -6.26
CA LEU A 22 -8.21 -0.97 -7.08
C LEU A 22 -8.19 -1.29 -8.59
N ASN A 23 -7.43 -2.29 -9.02
CA ASN A 23 -7.41 -2.75 -10.41
C ASN A 23 -8.72 -3.39 -10.86
N SER A 24 -9.50 -3.97 -9.94
CA SER A 24 -10.81 -4.54 -10.25
C SER A 24 -11.89 -3.47 -10.47
N LEU A 25 -11.64 -2.22 -10.06
CA LEU A 25 -12.57 -1.11 -10.23
C LEU A 25 -12.52 -0.52 -11.64
N ARG A 26 -13.65 0.05 -12.08
CA ARG A 26 -13.67 0.87 -13.30
C ARG A 26 -12.77 2.10 -13.14
N PRO A 27 -11.92 2.45 -14.12
CA PRO A 27 -11.00 3.59 -14.01
C PRO A 27 -11.67 4.94 -13.70
N SER A 28 -12.92 5.13 -14.14
CA SER A 28 -13.70 6.35 -13.90
C SER A 28 -14.33 6.44 -12.51
N ARG A 29 -14.29 5.36 -11.71
CA ARG A 29 -14.87 5.34 -10.37
C ARG A 29 -14.01 6.21 -9.45
N SER A 30 -14.64 7.09 -8.69
CA SER A 30 -13.92 7.81 -7.62
C SER A 30 -13.75 6.91 -6.41
N VAL A 31 -12.58 7.02 -5.78
CA VAL A 31 -12.23 6.36 -4.53
C VAL A 31 -11.83 7.41 -3.51
N TYR A 32 -11.70 7.01 -2.24
CA TYR A 32 -11.36 7.91 -1.15
C TYR A 32 -10.14 7.38 -0.43
N GLN A 33 -9.20 8.26 -0.13
CA GLN A 33 -8.06 7.97 0.72
C GLN A 33 -8.32 8.54 2.11
N ARG A 34 -8.12 7.72 3.14
CA ARG A 34 -8.24 8.14 4.53
C ARG A 34 -6.90 8.68 5.02
N ASN A 35 -6.91 9.84 5.66
CA ASN A 35 -5.78 10.39 6.42
C ASN A 35 -6.29 10.81 7.81
N GLY A 36 -5.86 10.09 8.85
CA GLY A 36 -6.44 10.21 10.19
C GLY A 36 -7.93 9.88 10.16
N ASN A 37 -8.78 10.87 10.47
CA ASN A 37 -10.24 10.73 10.46
C ASN A 37 -10.91 11.41 9.25
N ILE A 38 -10.13 11.89 8.28
CA ILE A 38 -10.63 12.63 7.11
C ILE A 38 -10.47 11.78 5.85
N TYR A 39 -11.48 11.82 4.97
CA TYR A 39 -11.47 11.15 3.68
C TYR A 39 -11.33 12.16 2.55
N PHE A 40 -10.30 11.98 1.72
CA PHE A 40 -10.03 12.82 0.56
C PHE A 40 -10.40 12.06 -0.71
N ARG A 41 -11.25 12.68 -1.55
CA ARG A 41 -11.61 12.10 -2.85
C ARG A 41 -10.38 12.06 -3.76
N THR A 42 -10.16 10.93 -4.41
CA THR A 42 -9.07 10.72 -5.36
C THR A 42 -9.52 9.80 -6.52
N THR A 43 -8.60 9.52 -7.45
CA THR A 43 -8.82 8.62 -8.59
C THR A 43 -8.19 7.25 -8.32
N VAL A 44 -8.70 6.20 -8.98
CA VAL A 44 -8.12 4.85 -8.92
C VAL A 44 -6.63 4.87 -9.29
N GLN A 45 -6.24 5.64 -10.31
CA GLN A 45 -4.84 5.78 -10.72
C GLN A 45 -3.96 6.37 -9.61
N LYS A 46 -4.40 7.45 -8.96
CA LYS A 46 -3.64 8.09 -7.87
C LYS A 46 -3.58 7.19 -6.63
N ALA A 47 -4.69 6.53 -6.29
CA ALA A 47 -4.73 5.57 -5.20
C ALA A 47 -3.75 4.41 -5.46
N LYS A 48 -3.77 3.83 -6.66
CA LYS A 48 -2.85 2.75 -7.04
C LYS A 48 -1.39 3.17 -6.97
N ALA A 49 -1.05 4.35 -7.47
CA ALA A 49 0.31 4.87 -7.39
C ALA A 49 0.76 5.08 -5.93
N SER A 50 -0.14 5.52 -5.05
CA SER A 50 0.13 5.64 -3.62
C SER A 50 0.38 4.28 -2.97
N GLU A 51 -0.46 3.27 -3.23
CA GLU A 51 -0.27 1.91 -2.71
C GLU A 51 1.03 1.28 -3.22
N GLN A 52 1.35 1.46 -4.50
CA GLN A 52 2.60 0.96 -5.08
C GLN A 52 3.83 1.56 -4.39
N LYS A 53 3.80 2.86 -4.10
CA LYS A 53 4.87 3.54 -3.35
C LYS A 53 5.06 2.94 -1.95
N GLN A 54 3.98 2.51 -1.29
CA GLN A 54 4.08 1.86 0.03
C GLN A 54 4.68 0.46 -0.08
N VAL A 55 4.29 -0.33 -1.09
CA VAL A 55 4.91 -1.63 -1.38
C VAL A 55 6.42 -1.47 -1.61
N ASP A 56 6.82 -0.51 -2.45
CA ASP A 56 8.23 -0.28 -2.77
C ASP A 56 9.03 0.16 -1.53
N SER A 57 8.44 1.01 -0.68
CA SER A 57 9.05 1.41 0.59
C SER A 57 9.17 0.24 1.57
N ALA A 58 8.15 -0.60 1.68
CA ALA A 58 8.17 -1.78 2.55
C ALA A 58 9.21 -2.79 2.09
N LYS A 59 9.31 -3.05 0.77
CA LYS A 59 10.38 -3.89 0.19
C LYS A 59 11.76 -3.34 0.52
N ALA A 60 11.99 -2.04 0.30
CA ALA A 60 13.28 -1.42 0.61
C ALA A 60 13.65 -1.51 2.10
N LYS A 61 12.67 -1.39 3.01
CA LYS A 61 12.88 -1.61 4.45
C LYS A 61 13.19 -3.07 4.76
N LEU A 62 12.49 -4.01 4.13
CA LEU A 62 12.69 -5.45 4.32
C LEU A 62 14.10 -5.88 3.91
N GLU A 63 14.59 -5.39 2.76
CA GLU A 63 15.97 -5.64 2.32
C GLU A 63 17.00 -5.13 3.33
N ARG A 64 16.78 -3.95 3.93
CA ARG A 64 17.67 -3.42 4.98
C ARG A 64 17.67 -4.26 6.25
N LEU A 65 16.54 -4.86 6.62
CA LEU A 65 16.43 -5.74 7.78
C LEU A 65 17.05 -7.13 7.54
N ASN A 66 17.17 -7.54 6.27
CA ASN A 66 17.82 -8.79 5.87
C ASN A 66 19.31 -8.61 5.56
N ALA A 67 19.82 -7.38 5.54
CA ALA A 67 21.24 -7.12 5.34
C ALA A 67 22.07 -7.65 6.53
N PRO A 68 23.23 -8.26 6.28
CA PRO A 68 24.09 -8.85 7.32
C PRO A 68 24.68 -7.82 8.28
#